data_AF-G5K247-F1
#
_entry.id   AF-G5K247-F1
#
_cell.length_a   1.000
_cell.length_b   1.000
_cell.length_c   1.000
_cell.angle_alpha   90.00
_cell.angle_beta   90.00
_cell.angle_gamma   90.00
#
_symmetry.space_group_name_H-M   'P 1'
#
loop_
_entity.id
_entity.type
_entity.pdbx_description
1 polymer ?
#
loop_
_entity_poly.entity_id
_entity_poly.type
_entity_poly.pdbx_seq_one_letter_code
_entity_poly.pdbx_strand_id
1 'polypeptide(L)'
;MEKLAEAYQKENPKVTIDIISNGSSAGITAAKEKTADIGMVSRELTPEEGKSLTHDAIALDGIALIVNKGNKANQISMAKIAEIFSGKVNSWEAIQ
;
A
#
# COMPACT_ATOMS: atom_id res chain seq x y z
N MET A 1 1.31 -7.81 -7.69
CA MET A 1 2.32 -7.62 -8.76
C MET A 1 2.98 -8.91 -9.22
N GLU A 2 3.42 -9.81 -8.34
CA GLU A 2 4.05 -11.08 -8.76
C GLU A 2 3.21 -11.89 -9.76
N LYS A 3 1.91 -12.07 -9.51
CA LYS A 3 1.02 -12.76 -10.46
C LYS A 3 0.87 -12.06 -11.81
N LEU A 4 0.91 -10.72 -11.82
CA LEU A 4 0.89 -9.96 -13.06
C LEU A 4 2.20 -10.17 -13.84
N ALA A 5 3.34 -10.14 -13.15
CA ALA A 5 4.64 -10.40 -13.77
C ALA A 5 4.77 -11.84 -14.29
N GLU A 6 4.30 -12.84 -13.55
CA GLU A 6 4.24 -14.24 -14.00
C GLU A 6 3.42 -14.37 -15.29
N ALA A 7 2.23 -13.75 -15.34
CA ALA A 7 1.38 -13.78 -16.53
C ALA A 7 2.02 -13.05 -17.72
N TYR A 8 2.59 -11.87 -17.49
CA TYR A 8 3.22 -11.08 -18.55
C TYR A 8 4.44 -11.78 -19.16
N GLN A 9 5.28 -12.41 -18.33
CA GLN A 9 6.46 -13.17 -18.79
C GLN A 9 6.08 -14.42 -19.60
N LYS A 10 4.92 -15.06 -19.30
CA LYS A 10 4.40 -16.16 -20.13
C LYS A 10 4.05 -15.70 -21.54
N GLU A 11 3.39 -14.56 -21.66
CA GLU A 11 3.05 -13.95 -22.96
C GLU A 11 4.27 -13.32 -23.65
N ASN A 12 5.29 -12.91 -22.88
CA ASN A 12 6.50 -12.24 -23.37
C ASN A 12 7.77 -12.95 -22.87
N PRO A 13 8.15 -14.12 -23.43
CA PRO A 13 9.23 -14.96 -22.88
C PRO A 13 10.63 -14.35 -22.90
N LYS A 14 10.82 -13.24 -23.62
CA LYS A 14 12.10 -12.51 -23.70
C LYS A 14 12.25 -11.43 -22.63
N VAL A 15 11.18 -11.14 -21.90
CA VAL A 15 11.18 -10.15 -20.83
C VAL A 15 11.47 -10.86 -19.52
N THR A 16 12.40 -10.30 -18.74
CA THR A 16 12.65 -10.68 -17.36
C THR A 16 12.09 -9.59 -16.46
N ILE A 17 11.38 -9.96 -15.39
CA ILE A 17 10.84 -9.02 -14.41
C ILE A 17 11.30 -9.44 -13.02
N ASP A 18 12.12 -8.60 -12.39
CA ASP A 18 12.53 -8.74 -11.00
C ASP A 18 11.72 -7.79 -10.11
N ILE A 19 11.15 -8.30 -9.02
CA ILE A 19 10.31 -7.52 -8.10
C ILE A 19 10.97 -7.47 -6.73
N ILE A 20 11.12 -6.25 -6.20
CA ILE A 20 11.55 -5.99 -4.83
C ILE A 20 10.43 -5.26 -4.09
N SER A 21 9.95 -5.84 -2.99
CA SER A 21 8.84 -5.31 -2.20
C SER A 21 9.30 -4.78 -0.84
N ASN A 22 9.95 -3.61 -0.85
CA ASN A 22 10.50 -2.94 0.35
C ASN A 22 9.77 -1.64 0.74
N GLY A 23 8.64 -1.33 0.10
CA GLY A 23 7.72 -0.23 0.45
C GLY A 23 7.75 0.97 -0.50
N SER A 24 6.67 1.76 -0.46
CA SER A 24 6.40 2.85 -1.41
C SER A 24 7.49 3.91 -1.49
N SER A 25 8.05 4.34 -0.35
CA SER A 25 9.12 5.35 -0.34
C SER A 25 10.37 4.86 -1.04
N ALA A 26 10.74 3.58 -0.86
CA ALA A 26 11.87 2.98 -1.54
C ALA A 26 11.61 2.83 -3.04
N GLY A 27 10.38 2.49 -3.44
CA GLY A 27 9.97 2.45 -4.85
C GLY A 27 10.09 3.79 -5.56
N ILE A 28 9.66 4.88 -4.91
CA ILE A 28 9.80 6.25 -5.45
C ILE A 28 11.27 6.63 -5.62
N THR A 29 12.10 6.38 -4.59
CA THR A 29 13.54 6.66 -4.67
C THR A 29 14.20 5.86 -5.79
N ALA A 30 13.90 4.56 -5.90
CA ALA A 30 14.50 3.70 -6.91
C ALA A 30 14.15 4.14 -8.35
N ALA A 31 12.91 4.53 -8.60
CA ALA A 31 12.49 5.08 -9.89
C ALA A 31 13.18 6.43 -10.19
N LYS A 32 13.24 7.32 -9.19
CA LYS A 32 13.88 8.64 -9.34
C LYS A 32 15.39 8.54 -9.61
N GLU A 33 16.06 7.62 -8.92
CA GLU A 33 17.49 7.36 -9.06
C GLU A 33 17.83 6.41 -10.22
N LYS A 34 16.80 5.90 -10.92
CA LYS A 34 16.92 4.96 -12.04
C LYS A 34 17.64 3.66 -11.67
N THR A 35 17.52 3.23 -10.42
CA THR A 35 17.95 1.91 -9.96
C THR A 35 16.87 0.85 -10.13
N ALA A 36 15.64 1.27 -10.44
CA ALA A 36 14.56 0.44 -10.95
C ALA A 36 13.89 1.12 -12.15
N ASP A 37 13.39 0.33 -13.10
CA ASP A 37 12.63 0.85 -14.25
C ASP A 37 11.25 1.37 -13.84
N ILE A 38 10.60 0.70 -12.87
CA ILE A 38 9.27 1.04 -12.36
C ILE A 38 9.28 0.99 -10.83
N GLY A 39 8.83 2.08 -10.20
CA GLY A 39 8.57 2.15 -8.77
C GLY A 39 7.10 1.89 -8.45
N MET A 40 6.82 1.10 -7.41
CA MET A 40 5.46 0.87 -6.92
C MET A 40 5.15 1.81 -5.76
N VAL A 41 3.97 2.43 -5.77
CA VAL A 41 3.51 3.37 -4.74
C VAL A 41 2.03 3.14 -4.44
N SER A 42 1.70 2.92 -3.16
CA SER A 42 0.31 2.70 -2.69
C SER A 42 -0.41 4.00 -2.28
N ARG A 43 0.05 5.14 -2.79
CA ARG A 43 -0.50 6.47 -2.55
C ARG A 43 -0.26 7.36 -3.77
N GLU A 44 -0.98 8.47 -3.82
CA GLU A 44 -0.68 9.54 -4.76
C GLU A 44 0.75 10.06 -4.60
N LEU A 45 1.34 10.48 -5.72
CA LEU A 45 2.59 11.21 -5.70
C LEU A 45 2.38 12.58 -5.02
N THR A 46 3.35 12.99 -4.22
CA THR A 46 3.38 14.36 -3.73
C THR A 46 3.65 15.33 -4.90
N PRO A 47 3.29 16.62 -4.77
CA PRO A 47 3.57 17.61 -5.81
C PRO A 47 5.05 17.69 -6.20
N GLU A 48 5.96 17.41 -5.27
CA GLU A 48 7.40 17.43 -5.53
C GLU A 48 7.86 16.19 -6.30
N GLU A 49 7.39 15.00 -5.91
CA GLU A 49 7.69 13.74 -6.63
C GLU A 49 7.16 13.79 -8.07
N GLY A 50 5.96 14.35 -8.26
CA GLY A 50 5.30 14.50 -9.55
C GLY A 50 5.99 15.46 -10.54
N LYS A 51 7.01 16.23 -10.10
CA LYS A 51 7.83 17.03 -11.03
C LYS A 51 8.79 16.18 -11.86
N SER A 52 9.21 15.04 -11.32
CA SER A 52 10.22 14.17 -11.92
C SER A 52 9.71 12.78 -12.29
N LEU A 53 8.54 12.40 -11.77
CA LEU A 53 7.94 11.09 -11.95
C LEU A 53 6.53 11.24 -12.48
N THR A 54 6.15 10.36 -13.41
CA THR A 54 4.76 10.12 -13.78
C THR A 54 4.30 8.82 -13.15
N HIS A 55 2.98 8.64 -13.04
CA HIS A 55 2.39 7.42 -12.52
C HIS A 55 1.17 7.02 -13.34
N ASP A 56 0.87 5.73 -13.34
CA ASP A 56 -0.36 5.15 -13.88
C ASP A 56 -1.00 4.29 -12.79
N ALA A 57 -2.30 4.52 -12.54
CA ALA A 57 -3.06 3.72 -11.60
C ALA A 57 -3.44 2.38 -12.24
N ILE A 58 -2.89 1.28 -11.73
CA ILE A 58 -3.14 -0.07 -12.25
C ILE A 58 -4.13 -0.88 -11.40
N ALA A 59 -4.35 -0.47 -10.16
CA ALA A 59 -5.22 -1.16 -9.20
C ALA A 59 -5.70 -0.22 -8.09
N LEU A 60 -6.77 -0.62 -7.42
CA LEU A 60 -7.25 -0.01 -6.18
C LEU A 60 -7.15 -1.05 -5.05
N ASP A 61 -6.39 -0.73 -4.01
CA ASP A 61 -6.19 -1.60 -2.86
C ASP A 61 -7.05 -1.13 -1.67
N GLY A 62 -7.71 -2.08 -0.99
CA GLY A 62 -8.49 -1.81 0.22
C GLY A 62 -7.69 -2.08 1.48
N ILE A 63 -7.73 -1.16 2.45
CA ILE A 63 -7.22 -1.38 3.81
C ILE A 63 -8.39 -1.77 4.71
N ALA A 64 -8.22 -2.86 5.45
CA ALA A 64 -9.20 -3.34 6.41
C ALA A 64 -8.63 -3.32 7.83
N LEU A 65 -9.49 -3.07 8.80
CA LEU A 65 -9.16 -3.21 10.22
C LEU A 65 -9.48 -4.62 10.68
N ILE A 66 -8.47 -5.31 11.20
CA ILE A 66 -8.62 -6.66 11.74
C ILE A 66 -8.58 -6.56 13.26
N VAL A 67 -9.62 -7.07 13.90
CA VAL A 67 -9.71 -7.20 15.36
C VAL A 67 -9.60 -8.66 15.78
N ASN A 68 -9.24 -8.88 17.04
CA ASN A 68 -9.27 -10.22 17.61
C ASN A 68 -10.69 -10.81 17.57
N LYS A 69 -10.84 -12.12 17.33
CA LYS A 69 -12.14 -12.82 17.26
C LYS A 69 -13.00 -12.66 18.54
N GLY A 70 -12.39 -12.44 19.70
CA GLY A 70 -13.10 -12.21 20.96
C GLY A 70 -13.59 -10.77 21.17
N ASN A 71 -13.23 -9.85 20.28
CA ASN A 71 -13.72 -8.48 20.34
C ASN A 71 -15.21 -8.44 19.97
N LYS A 72 -16.04 -7.91 20.88
CA LYS A 72 -17.50 -7.84 20.71
C LYS A 72 -17.98 -6.57 20.00
N ALA A 73 -17.08 -5.64 19.67
CA ALA A 73 -17.45 -4.41 19.00
C ALA A 73 -18.04 -4.73 17.62
N ASN A 74 -19.28 -4.33 17.39
CA ASN A 74 -20.03 -4.69 16.18
C ASN A 74 -19.81 -3.68 15.05
N GLN A 75 -19.71 -2.38 15.38
CA GLN A 75 -19.38 -1.31 14.45
C GLN A 75 -18.46 -0.30 15.12
N ILE A 76 -17.27 -0.10 14.55
CA ILE A 76 -16.32 0.91 15.03
C ILE A 76 -16.30 2.05 14.02
N SER A 77 -16.69 3.25 14.46
CA SER A 77 -16.67 4.44 13.60
C SER A 77 -15.24 4.90 13.31
N MET A 78 -15.05 5.64 12.21
CA MET A 78 -13.74 6.22 11.87
C MET A 78 -13.19 7.15 12.95
N ALA A 79 -14.07 7.91 13.63
CA ALA A 79 -13.67 8.73 14.76
C ALA A 79 -13.08 7.88 15.90
N LYS A 80 -13.72 6.74 16.20
CA LYS A 80 -13.24 5.83 17.24
C LYS A 80 -11.96 5.10 16.85
N ILE A 81 -11.81 4.76 15.58
CA ILE A 81 -10.56 4.24 15.02
C ILE A 81 -9.43 5.27 15.24
N ALA A 82 -9.67 6.55 14.94
CA ALA A 82 -8.69 7.60 15.18
C ALA A 82 -8.33 7.75 16.67
N GLU A 83 -9.31 7.63 17.58
CA GLU A 83 -9.04 7.62 19.02
C GLU A 83 -8.16 6.44 19.46
N ILE A 84 -8.37 5.25 18.89
CA ILE A 84 -7.56 4.05 19.17
C ILE A 84 -6.12 4.27 18.70
N PHE A 85 -5.92 4.65 17.43
CA PHE A 85 -4.57 4.84 16.86
C PHE A 85 -3.83 6.06 17.44
N SER A 86 -4.55 7.05 17.98
CA SER A 86 -3.94 8.16 18.73
C SER A 86 -3.67 7.84 20.20
N GLY A 87 -4.09 6.68 20.70
CA GLY A 87 -3.92 6.26 22.09
C GLY A 87 -4.87 6.91 23.09
N LYS A 88 -5.85 7.70 22.62
CA LYS A 88 -6.91 8.27 23.48
C LYS A 88 -7.83 7.19 24.03
N VAL A 89 -8.02 6.11 23.26
CA VAL A 89 -8.74 4.91 23.67
C VAL A 89 -7.78 3.74 23.64
N ASN A 90 -7.70 3.01 24.75
CA ASN A 90 -6.77 1.90 24.94
C ASN A 90 -7.45 0.62 25.45
N SER A 91 -8.78 0.59 25.48
CA SER A 91 -9.60 -0.54 25.93
C SER A 91 -10.73 -0.80 24.94
N TRP A 92 -11.01 -2.09 24.70
CA TRP A 92 -12.08 -2.51 23.80
C TRP A 92 -13.46 -2.27 24.40
N GLU A 93 -13.58 -2.33 25.72
CA GLU A 93 -14.81 -2.03 26.46
C GLU A 93 -15.29 -0.60 26.22
N ALA A 94 -14.37 0.35 25.95
CA ALA A 94 -14.70 1.74 25.66
C ALA A 94 -15.28 1.98 24.25
N ILE A 95 -15.35 0.94 23.40
CA ILE A 95 -15.79 1.03 22.01
C ILE A 95 -16.83 -0.03 21.61
N GLN A 96 -17.20 -0.88 22.57
CA GLN A 96 -18.22 -1.92 22.40
C GLN A 96 -19.64 -1.35 22.51
#